data_AF-A0A4Y1Z6U1-F1
#
_entry.id   AF-A0A4Y1Z6U1-F1
#
_cell.length_a   1.000
_cell.length_b   1.000
_cell.length_c   1.000
_cell.angle_alpha   90.00
_cell.angle_beta   90.00
_cell.angle_gamma   90.00
#
_symmetry.space_group_name_H-M   'P 1'
#
loop_
_entity.id
_entity.type
_entity.pdbx_description
1 polymer ?
#
loop_
_entity_poly.entity_id
_entity_poly.type
_entity_poly.pdbx_seq_one_letter_code
_entity_poly.pdbx_strand_id
1 'polypeptide(L)'
;MPGVPSEMKPMFLDFVRGWLSTHSEEHIQSRVLRFFGIGESQLETKILDLIDAQSNPTIAPLAKESEVTLRLTAKHAQKDAAEAMLDQIEAKIATRVGAFLYGYDDDSLSQIVFQLMRNQKKTIALLKA
;
A
#
# COMPACT_ATOMS: atom_id res chain seq x y z
N MET A 1 2.35 -24.48 -11.49
CA MET A 1 3.49 -23.54 -11.40
C MET A 1 4.65 -24.22 -10.68
N PRO A 2 5.91 -23.88 -11.00
CA PRO A 2 7.07 -24.37 -10.24
C PRO A 2 6.96 -23.96 -8.77
N GLY A 3 7.46 -24.82 -7.88
CA GLY A 3 7.35 -24.61 -6.43
C GLY A 3 8.33 -23.57 -5.87
N VAL A 4 9.35 -23.20 -6.64
CA VAL A 4 10.40 -22.28 -6.17
C VAL A 4 9.99 -20.82 -6.44
N PRO A 5 9.96 -19.93 -5.44
CA PRO A 5 9.51 -18.55 -5.61
C PRO A 5 10.30 -17.75 -6.65
N SER A 6 11.60 -18.02 -6.81
CA SER A 6 12.45 -17.36 -7.80
C SER A 6 12.15 -17.75 -9.25
N GLU A 7 11.57 -18.94 -9.46
CA GLU A 7 11.16 -19.44 -10.78
C GLU A 7 9.68 -19.14 -11.05
N MET A 8 8.86 -19.22 -9.99
CA MET A 8 7.43 -18.96 -10.05
C MET A 8 7.13 -17.50 -10.42
N LYS A 9 7.81 -16.53 -9.79
CA LYS A 9 7.57 -15.11 -10.05
C LYS A 9 7.73 -14.70 -11.52
N PRO A 10 8.86 -14.97 -12.20
CA PRO A 10 9.03 -14.62 -13.61
C PRO A 10 8.04 -15.39 -14.49
N MET A 11 7.84 -16.69 -14.26
CA MET A 11 6.88 -17.47 -15.06
C MET A 11 5.43 -16.94 -14.95
N PHE A 12 5.03 -16.44 -13.78
CA PHE A 12 3.74 -15.81 -13.59
C PHE A 12 3.65 -14.46 -14.32
N LEU A 13 4.66 -13.61 -14.17
CA LEU A 13 4.69 -12.27 -14.75
C LEU A 13 4.76 -12.29 -16.27
N ASP A 14 5.57 -13.19 -16.84
CA ASP A 14 5.90 -13.22 -18.26
C ASP A 14 4.85 -13.96 -19.09
N PHE A 15 4.20 -15.00 -18.53
CA PHE A 15 3.28 -15.86 -19.28
C PHE A 15 1.85 -15.80 -18.75
N VAL A 16 1.67 -15.95 -17.44
CA VAL A 16 0.33 -16.09 -16.84
C VAL A 16 -0.40 -14.73 -16.79
N ARG A 17 0.31 -13.64 -16.48
CA ARG A 17 -0.27 -12.30 -16.36
C ARG A 17 -0.87 -11.81 -17.68
N GLY A 18 -0.14 -11.96 -18.79
CA GLY A 18 -0.60 -11.57 -20.12
C GLY A 18 -1.82 -12.38 -20.59
N TRP A 19 -1.81 -13.68 -20.30
CA TRP A 19 -2.92 -14.57 -20.61
C TRP A 19 -4.18 -14.26 -19.78
N LEU A 20 -4.02 -13.93 -18.49
CA LEU A 20 -5.13 -13.51 -17.64
C LEU A 20 -5.67 -12.13 -18.02
N SER A 21 -4.81 -11.19 -18.44
CA SER A 21 -5.26 -9.86 -18.88
C SER A 21 -6.10 -9.88 -20.16
N THR A 22 -5.98 -10.94 -20.97
CA THR A 22 -6.81 -11.12 -22.18
C THR A 22 -8.14 -11.81 -21.90
N HIS A 23 -8.32 -12.42 -20.71
CA HIS A 23 -9.53 -13.14 -20.31
C HIS A 23 -10.27 -12.51 -19.11
N SER A 24 -9.74 -11.42 -18.55
CA SER A 24 -10.33 -10.68 -17.42
C SER A 24 -10.84 -9.33 -17.93
N GLU A 25 -12.15 -9.13 -17.88
CA GLU A 25 -12.78 -7.84 -18.25
C GLU A 25 -12.57 -6.75 -17.20
N GLU A 26 -12.06 -7.11 -16.01
CA GLU A 26 -11.80 -6.18 -14.91
C GLU A 26 -10.31 -6.08 -14.59
N HIS A 27 -9.85 -4.85 -14.40
CA HIS A 27 -8.53 -4.54 -13.88
C HIS A 27 -8.57 -4.40 -12.36
N ILE A 28 -7.62 -5.06 -11.69
CA ILE A 28 -7.43 -4.94 -10.24
C ILE A 28 -6.22 -4.04 -10.01
N GLN A 29 -6.44 -2.92 -9.32
CA GLN A 29 -5.38 -2.04 -8.84
C GLN A 29 -5.29 -2.15 -7.32
N SER A 30 -4.07 -2.07 -6.79
CA SER A 30 -3.85 -2.08 -5.35
C SER A 30 -2.79 -1.07 -4.97
N ARG A 31 -2.97 -0.45 -3.80
CA ARG A 31 -2.06 0.53 -3.22
C ARG A 31 -1.90 0.23 -1.75
N VAL A 32 -0.68 0.21 -1.24
CA VAL A 32 -0.42 0.06 0.19
C VAL A 32 -0.06 1.42 0.79
N LEU A 33 -0.82 1.86 1.78
CA LEU A 33 -0.53 3.04 2.59
C LEU A 33 0.24 2.61 3.83
N ARG A 34 1.36 3.26 4.12
CA ARG A 34 2.23 2.91 5.25
C ARG A 34 2.20 3.98 6.34
N PHE A 35 1.88 3.56 7.57
CA PHE A 35 1.70 4.45 8.70
C PHE A 35 2.71 4.17 9.81
N PHE A 36 3.19 5.24 10.44
CA PHE A 36 4.11 5.20 11.56
C PHE A 36 3.63 6.08 12.71
N GLY A 37 3.80 5.62 13.96
CA GLY A 37 3.42 6.37 15.17
C GLY A 37 1.94 6.26 15.58
N ILE A 38 1.16 5.40 14.92
CA ILE A 38 -0.21 5.05 15.31
C ILE A 38 -0.33 3.53 15.48
N GLY A 39 -1.01 3.09 16.54
CA GLY A 39 -1.29 1.67 16.76
C GLY A 39 -2.45 1.17 15.89
N GLU A 40 -2.45 -0.12 15.59
CA GLU A 40 -3.46 -0.79 14.74
C GLU A 40 -4.89 -0.47 15.18
N SER A 41 -5.24 -0.75 16.45
CA SER A 41 -6.61 -0.54 16.94
C SER A 41 -7.06 0.92 16.84
N GLN A 42 -6.15 1.88 17.03
CA GLN A 42 -6.49 3.31 16.88
C GLN A 42 -6.71 3.68 15.42
N LEU A 43 -5.87 3.15 14.52
CA LEU A 43 -6.00 3.39 13.09
C LEU A 43 -7.31 2.80 12.58
N GLU A 44 -7.61 1.54 12.91
CA GLU A 44 -8.88 0.88 12.56
C GLU A 44 -10.08 1.67 13.09
N THR A 45 -10.07 2.06 14.36
CA THR A 45 -11.19 2.82 14.97
C THR A 45 -11.47 4.13 14.21
N LYS A 46 -10.42 4.81 13.72
CA LYS A 46 -10.56 6.09 12.99
C LYS A 46 -11.12 5.94 11.57
N ILE A 47 -11.03 4.75 10.98
CA ILE A 47 -11.48 4.47 9.62
C ILE A 47 -12.56 3.39 9.59
N LEU A 48 -13.10 2.99 10.74
CA LEU A 48 -14.01 1.86 10.86
C LEU A 48 -15.25 2.03 10.00
N ASP A 49 -15.81 3.24 9.94
CA ASP A 49 -16.92 3.59 9.06
C ASP A 49 -16.57 3.50 7.57
N LEU A 50 -15.31 3.75 7.18
CA LEU A 50 -14.86 3.54 5.80
C LEU A 50 -14.70 2.04 5.49
N ILE A 51 -14.30 1.25 6.49
CA ILE A 51 -14.21 -0.21 6.40
C ILE A 51 -15.61 -0.81 6.34
N ASP A 52 -16.56 -0.36 7.15
CA ASP A 52 -17.93 -0.88 7.19
C ASP A 52 -18.73 -0.49 5.94
N ALA A 53 -18.49 0.71 5.41
CA ALA A 53 -19.12 1.18 4.17
C ALA A 53 -18.39 0.72 2.90
N GLN A 54 -17.33 -0.09 3.03
CA GLN A 54 -16.54 -0.50 1.87
C GLN A 54 -17.34 -1.42 0.95
N SER A 55 -17.15 -1.25 -0.35
CA SER A 55 -17.64 -2.19 -1.37
C SER A 55 -16.55 -2.36 -2.42
N ASN A 56 -16.19 -1.24 -3.05
CA ASN A 56 -15.06 -1.11 -3.95
C ASN A 56 -14.64 0.37 -3.96
N PRO A 57 -13.42 0.73 -3.53
CA PRO A 57 -12.29 -0.13 -3.17
C PRO A 57 -12.43 -0.85 -1.81
N THR A 58 -11.80 -2.00 -1.68
CA THR A 58 -11.64 -2.75 -0.42
C THR A 58 -10.47 -2.18 0.39
N ILE A 59 -10.65 -2.05 1.70
CA ILE A 59 -9.67 -1.55 2.68
C ILE A 59 -9.32 -2.69 3.62
N ALA A 60 -8.07 -3.16 3.57
CA ALA A 60 -7.57 -4.24 4.42
C ALA A 60 -6.43 -3.74 5.32
N PRO A 61 -6.62 -3.64 6.65
CA PRO A 61 -5.53 -3.38 7.57
C PRO A 61 -4.59 -4.58 7.67
N LEU A 62 -3.30 -4.30 7.74
CA LEU A 62 -2.21 -5.27 7.82
C LEU A 62 -1.19 -4.75 8.83
N ALA A 63 -1.14 -5.38 10.00
CA ALA A 63 -0.15 -5.08 11.02
C ALA A 63 1.16 -5.86 10.80
N LYS A 64 2.28 -5.16 10.98
CA LYS A 64 3.60 -5.76 11.22
C LYS A 64 4.11 -5.25 12.58
N GLU A 65 5.10 -5.94 13.14
CA GLU A 65 5.62 -5.64 14.49
C GLU A 65 6.01 -4.18 14.74
N SER A 66 6.36 -3.42 13.71
CA SER A 66 6.85 -2.03 13.83
C SER A 66 6.12 -0.99 12.96
N GLU A 67 5.22 -1.41 12.08
CA GLU A 67 4.52 -0.52 11.14
C GLU A 67 3.08 -1.02 10.91
N VAL A 68 2.15 -0.09 10.75
CA VAL A 68 0.76 -0.39 10.39
C VAL A 68 0.59 -0.04 8.91
N THR A 69 0.03 -0.96 8.13
CA THR A 69 -0.21 -0.76 6.70
C THR A 69 -1.68 -0.95 6.37
N LEU A 70 -2.20 -0.16 5.43
CA LEU A 70 -3.52 -0.37 4.84
C LEU A 70 -3.35 -0.72 3.38
N ARG A 71 -3.96 -1.81 2.94
CA ARG A 71 -4.04 -2.16 1.54
C ARG A 71 -5.39 -1.75 0.98
N LEU A 72 -5.35 -0.88 -0.02
CA LEU A 72 -6.50 -0.49 -0.81
C LEU A 72 -6.51 -1.31 -2.09
N THR A 73 -7.63 -1.92 -2.43
CA THR A 73 -7.77 -2.70 -3.66
C THR A 73 -9.04 -2.28 -4.39
N ALA A 74 -8.89 -1.76 -5.60
CA ALA A 74 -10.00 -1.38 -6.47
C ALA A 74 -10.10 -2.34 -7.66
N LYS A 75 -11.32 -2.68 -8.06
CA LYS A 75 -11.60 -3.47 -9.26
C LYS A 75 -12.46 -2.66 -10.22
N HIS A 76 -12.04 -2.49 -11.47
CA HIS A 76 -12.83 -1.80 -12.47
C HIS A 76 -12.43 -2.21 -13.88
N ALA A 77 -13.36 -2.16 -14.84
CA ALA A 77 -13.09 -2.41 -16.26
C ALA A 77 -12.13 -1.41 -16.92
N GLN A 78 -11.82 -0.30 -16.25
CA GLN A 78 -10.87 0.70 -16.72
C GLN A 78 -9.87 0.99 -15.62
N LYS A 79 -8.58 0.91 -15.97
CA LYS A 79 -7.48 1.15 -15.04
C LYS A 79 -7.56 2.53 -14.38
N ASP A 80 -7.75 3.59 -15.16
CA ASP A 80 -7.79 4.96 -14.65
C ASP A 80 -8.96 5.19 -13.67
N ALA A 81 -10.09 4.54 -13.92
CA ALA A 81 -11.24 4.59 -13.01
C ALA A 81 -10.93 3.88 -11.69
N ALA A 82 -10.25 2.73 -11.72
CA ALA A 82 -9.79 2.05 -10.51
C ALA A 82 -8.79 2.91 -9.72
N GLU A 83 -7.87 3.60 -10.40
CA GLU A 83 -6.94 4.54 -9.76
C GLU A 83 -7.67 5.73 -9.13
N ALA A 84 -8.64 6.34 -9.83
CA ALA A 84 -9.45 7.42 -9.27
C ALA A 84 -10.25 6.99 -8.03
N MET A 85 -10.76 5.76 -8.00
CA MET A 85 -11.43 5.20 -6.81
C MET A 85 -10.46 5.06 -5.63
N LEU A 86 -9.22 4.61 -5.89
CA LEU A 86 -8.17 4.54 -4.88
C LEU A 86 -7.81 5.93 -4.35
N ASP A 87 -7.67 6.93 -5.23
CA ASP A 87 -7.35 8.31 -4.83
C ASP A 87 -8.46 8.92 -3.96
N GLN A 88 -9.73 8.66 -4.28
CA GLN A 88 -10.86 9.14 -3.49
C GLN A 88 -10.90 8.55 -2.08
N ILE A 89 -10.67 7.24 -1.93
CA ILE A 89 -10.67 6.61 -0.61
C ILE A 89 -9.41 7.01 0.17
N GLU A 90 -8.27 7.13 -0.50
CA GLU A 90 -7.04 7.62 0.11
C GLU A 90 -7.20 9.03 0.66
N ALA A 91 -7.83 9.96 -0.09
CA ALA A 91 -8.07 11.32 0.40
C ALA A 91 -8.92 11.33 1.69
N LYS A 92 -9.92 10.45 1.79
CA LYS A 92 -10.74 10.29 3.00
C LYS A 92 -9.91 9.75 4.18
N ILE A 93 -9.06 8.77 3.93
CA ILE A 93 -8.14 8.21 4.93
C ILE A 93 -7.11 9.25 5.36
N ALA A 94 -6.49 9.96 4.42
CA ALA A 94 -5.50 11.00 4.64
C ALA A 94 -6.07 12.15 5.49
N THR A 95 -7.33 12.53 5.29
CA THR A 95 -8.01 13.54 6.12
C THR A 95 -8.07 13.15 7.60
N ARG A 96 -8.08 11.85 7.93
CA ARG A 96 -8.25 11.33 9.30
C ARG A 96 -6.96 10.87 9.97
N VAL A 97 -6.09 10.24 9.19
CA VAL A 97 -4.85 9.60 9.66
C VAL A 97 -3.63 9.94 8.79
N GLY A 98 -3.75 10.90 7.86
CA GLY A 98 -2.66 11.29 6.97
C GLY A 98 -1.43 11.86 7.68
N ALA A 99 -1.58 12.38 8.91
CA ALA A 99 -0.44 12.80 9.74
C ALA A 99 0.53 11.65 10.09
N PHE A 100 0.05 10.41 10.04
CA PHE A 100 0.84 9.21 10.31
C PHE A 100 1.32 8.52 9.03
N LEU A 101 0.81 8.93 7.86
CA LEU A 101 1.16 8.36 6.56
C LEU A 101 2.57 8.85 6.18
N TYR A 102 3.50 7.93 5.99
CA TYR A 102 4.88 8.28 5.65
C TYR A 102 5.31 7.81 4.26
N GLY A 103 4.65 6.80 3.68
CA GLY A 103 5.06 6.24 2.39
C GLY A 103 4.03 5.29 1.79
N TYR A 104 4.37 4.78 0.61
CA TYR A 104 3.49 3.94 -0.20
C TYR A 104 4.18 2.63 -0.61
N ASP A 105 3.41 1.57 -0.81
CA ASP A 105 3.85 0.29 -1.37
C ASP A 105 5.09 -0.30 -0.66
N ASP A 106 6.24 -0.31 -1.35
CA ASP A 106 7.50 -0.89 -0.88
C ASP A 106 8.40 0.14 -0.16
N ASP A 107 7.91 1.36 0.08
CA ASP A 107 8.67 2.40 0.78
C ASP A 107 9.00 1.98 2.22
N SER A 108 10.28 1.92 2.56
CA SER A 108 10.69 1.79 3.96
C SER A 108 10.95 3.15 4.61
N LEU A 109 10.65 3.26 5.90
CA LEU A 109 10.91 4.48 6.68
C LEU A 109 12.40 4.87 6.60
N SER A 110 13.30 3.88 6.63
CA SER A 110 14.75 4.10 6.50
C SER A 110 15.13 4.66 5.14
N GLN A 111 14.54 4.16 4.03
CA GLN A 111 14.78 4.71 2.70
C GLN A 111 14.30 6.15 2.60
N ILE A 112 13.10 6.47 3.09
CA ILE A 112 12.55 7.84 3.03
C ILE A 112 13.42 8.80 3.85
N VAL A 113 13.78 8.44 5.08
CA VAL A 113 14.65 9.26 5.94
C VAL A 113 16.02 9.47 5.28
N PHE A 114 16.61 8.41 4.71
CA PHE A 114 17.89 8.50 4.01
C PHE A 114 17.83 9.45 2.81
N GLN A 115 16.78 9.36 1.98
CA GLN A 115 16.60 10.24 0.83
C GLN A 115 16.40 11.71 1.26
N LEU A 116 15.60 11.95 2.29
CA LEU A 116 15.40 13.30 2.84
C LEU A 116 16.71 13.89 3.37
N MET A 117 17.50 13.12 4.11
CA MET A 117 18.80 13.56 4.62
C MET A 117 19.80 13.84 3.49
N ARG A 118 19.84 12.98 2.47
CA ARG A 118 20.69 13.18 1.28
C ARG A 118 20.34 14.46 0.55
N ASN A 119 19.05 14.71 0.32
CA ASN A 119 18.56 15.93 -0.33
C ASN A 119 18.88 17.19 0.48
N GLN A 120 18.87 17.10 1.81
CA GLN A 120 19.23 18.19 2.72
C GLN A 120 20.74 18.29 3.02
N LYS A 121 21.58 17.41 2.45
CA LYS A 121 23.02 17.28 2.74
C LYS A 121 23.35 17.16 4.24
N LYS A 122 22.49 16.49 5.00
CA LYS A 122 22.67 16.24 6.44
C LYS A 122 23.29 14.87 6.67
N THR A 123 24.08 14.75 7.74
CA THR A 123 24.67 13.49 8.20
C THR A 123 24.03 13.07 9.52
N ILE A 124 23.99 11.76 9.78
CA ILE A 124 23.49 11.16 11.02
C ILE A 124 24.56 10.25 11.60
N ALA A 125 24.71 10.25 12.91
CA ALA A 125 25.54 9.31 13.66
C ALA A 125 24.68 8.69 14.77
N LEU A 126 24.88 7.41 15.06
CA LEU A 126 24.06 6.65 16.00
C LEU A 126 24.99 5.87 16.93
N LEU A 127 24.79 6.00 18.24
CA LEU A 127 25.44 5.19 19.26
C LEU A 127 24.35 4.38 19.96
N LYS A 128 24.48 3.05 19.96
CA LYS A 128 23.56 2.15 20.63
C LYS A 128 24.22 1.66 21.93
N ALA A 129 23.52 1.83 23.05
CA ALA A 129 23.95 1.39 24.38
C ALA A 129 23.86 -0.14 24.51
#